data_AF-A0A344TY76-F1
#
_entry.id   AF-A0A344TY76-F1
#
_cell.length_a   1.000
_cell.length_b   1.000
_cell.length_c   1.000
_cell.angle_alpha   90.00
_cell.angle_beta   90.00
_cell.angle_gamma   90.00
#
_symmetry.space_group_name_H-M   'P 1'
#
loop_
_entity.id
_entity.type
_entity.pdbx_description
1 polymer ?
#
loop_
_entity_poly.entity_id
_entity_poly.type
_entity_poly.pdbx_seq_one_letter_code
_entity_poly.pdbx_strand_id
1 'polypeptide(L)'
;MVALRVTGWGAGQRVPIGILTKVFTAELVDAAIAKHDRAERRRRLLPARLVVYFVLALCLFARESYEEVLRVLTSGTPGSRALARVNRSSLCRARARLGEDVLETVFRQVAGPLATRDTPGDWWRGLRLLALDGTQFDLPDSTSNGDTFDGPSTTGGVPFGFPPGQGGGPR
;
A
#
# COMPACT_ATOMS: atom_id res chain seq x y z
N MET A 1 -22.85 6.49 2.94
CA MET A 1 -22.21 5.53 2.02
C MET A 1 -21.55 6.29 0.88
N VAL A 2 -20.29 6.70 1.05
CA VAL A 2 -19.48 7.20 -0.08
C VAL A 2 -18.84 5.99 -0.70
N ALA A 3 -19.41 5.52 -1.81
CA ALA A 3 -18.78 4.52 -2.65
C ALA A 3 -17.57 5.18 -3.33
N LEU A 4 -16.37 4.99 -2.77
CA LEU A 4 -15.15 5.29 -3.50
C LEU A 4 -14.99 4.18 -4.56
N ARG A 5 -15.58 4.39 -5.72
CA ARG A 5 -15.40 3.53 -6.89
C ARG A 5 -13.96 3.74 -7.37
N VAL A 6 -13.04 2.91 -6.88
CA VAL A 6 -11.66 2.87 -7.40
C VAL A 6 -11.68 1.98 -8.64
N THR A 7 -12.12 2.53 -9.77
CA THR A 7 -12.02 1.88 -11.07
C THR A 7 -10.63 2.10 -11.64
N GLY A 8 -9.87 1.01 -11.83
CA GLY A 8 -8.75 0.91 -12.77
C GLY A 8 -7.54 1.81 -12.48
N TRP A 9 -6.46 1.23 -11.95
CA TRP A 9 -5.18 1.93 -11.80
C TRP A 9 -4.47 2.01 -13.15
N GLY A 10 -4.80 3.05 -13.92
CA GLY A 10 -4.03 3.46 -15.10
C GLY A 10 -2.87 4.37 -14.70
N ALA A 11 -1.72 4.20 -15.36
CA ALA A 11 -0.56 5.08 -15.23
C ALA A 11 -0.96 6.54 -15.53
N GLY A 12 -1.01 7.37 -14.48
CA GLY A 12 -1.33 8.80 -14.61
C GLY A 12 -2.16 9.40 -13.49
N GLN A 13 -2.81 8.61 -12.62
CA GLN A 13 -3.52 9.18 -11.47
C GLN A 13 -2.57 9.55 -10.34
N ARG A 14 -2.38 10.86 -10.16
CA ARG A 14 -1.78 11.44 -8.96
C ARG A 14 -2.74 11.19 -7.80
N VAL A 15 -2.49 10.18 -6.98
CA VAL A 15 -3.09 10.12 -5.64
C VAL A 15 -2.46 11.28 -4.87
N PRO A 16 -3.21 12.34 -4.52
CA PRO A 16 -2.64 13.37 -3.68
C PRO A 16 -2.23 12.71 -2.38
N ILE A 17 -1.00 12.92 -1.96
CA ILE A 17 -0.46 12.46 -0.67
C ILE A 17 -1.40 12.80 0.50
N GLY A 18 -2.24 13.83 0.31
CA GLY A 18 -3.35 14.22 1.16
C GLY A 18 -4.26 13.08 1.60
N ILE A 19 -4.40 12.00 0.82
CA ILE A 19 -5.15 10.81 1.24
C ILE A 19 -4.40 10.02 2.29
N LEU A 20 -3.09 9.80 2.12
CA LEU A 20 -2.27 9.13 3.14
C LEU A 20 -2.27 9.93 4.43
N THR A 21 -2.14 11.26 4.37
CA THR A 21 -2.11 12.10 5.56
C THR A 21 -3.46 12.23 6.27
N LYS A 22 -4.57 11.84 5.64
CA LYS A 22 -5.90 11.77 6.29
C LYS A 22 -6.03 10.58 7.23
N VAL A 23 -5.43 9.46 6.85
CA VAL A 23 -5.49 8.19 7.61
C VAL A 23 -4.28 8.06 8.53
N PHE A 24 -3.10 8.37 7.99
CA PHE A 24 -1.82 8.37 8.69
C PHE A 24 -1.43 9.81 8.95
N THR A 25 -1.98 10.42 10.01
CA THR A 25 -1.68 11.82 10.34
C THR A 25 -0.21 12.01 10.68
N ALA A 26 0.31 13.22 10.53
CA ALA A 26 1.71 13.52 10.84
C ALA A 26 2.03 13.23 12.31
N GLU A 27 1.09 13.57 13.20
CA GLU A 27 1.20 13.36 14.64
C GLU A 27 1.26 11.87 15.00
N LEU A 28 0.44 11.05 14.35
CA LEU A 28 0.44 9.59 14.55
C LEU A 28 1.78 9.00 14.12
N VAL A 29 2.25 9.38 12.92
CA VAL A 29 3.53 8.90 12.38
C VAL A 29 4.70 9.35 13.25
N ASP A 30 4.71 10.61 13.71
CA ASP A 30 5.76 11.12 14.59
C ASP A 30 5.79 10.42 15.94
N ALA A 31 4.62 10.17 16.53
CA ALA A 31 4.52 9.43 17.79
C ALA A 31 5.07 8.00 17.66
N ALA A 32 4.77 7.32 16.54
CA ALA A 32 5.32 5.99 16.26
C ALA A 32 6.84 6.02 16.06
N ILE A 33 7.38 7.02 15.35
CA ILE A 33 8.83 7.19 15.16
C ILE A 33 9.53 7.48 16.49
N ALA A 34 8.96 8.34 17.33
CA ALA A 34 9.50 8.71 18.62
C ALA A 34 9.51 7.52 19.59
N LYS A 35 8.43 6.72 19.60
CA LYS A 35 8.32 5.52 20.43
C LYS A 35 9.48 4.52 20.24
N HIS A 36 10.05 4.47 19.04
CA HIS A 36 11.12 3.52 18.69
C HIS A 36 12.50 4.18 18.56
N ASP A 37 12.66 5.42 19.04
CA ASP A 37 13.90 6.20 18.95
C ASP A 37 14.46 6.30 17.52
N ARG A 38 13.57 6.25 16.51
CA ARG A 38 13.94 6.36 15.08
C ARG A 38 13.89 7.80 14.57
N ALA A 39 13.65 8.75 15.46
CA ALA A 39 13.68 10.17 15.15
C ALA A 39 15.08 10.62 14.72
N GLU A 40 15.14 11.62 13.84
CA GLU A 40 16.42 12.12 13.36
C GLU A 40 17.08 13.03 14.40
N ARG A 41 18.36 12.78 14.68
CA ARG A 41 19.19 13.68 15.52
C ARG A 41 19.75 14.89 14.76
N ARG A 42 19.71 14.87 13.41
CA ARG A 42 20.17 15.95 12.51
C ARG A 42 19.21 16.02 11.33
N ARG A 43 18.97 17.21 10.76
CA ARG A 43 18.16 17.35 9.53
C ARG A 43 18.84 16.59 8.38
N ARG A 44 18.26 15.46 7.95
CA ARG A 44 18.73 14.68 6.80
C ARG A 44 17.86 14.95 5.58
N LEU A 45 18.37 14.59 4.42
CA LEU A 45 17.62 14.64 3.16
C LEU A 45 16.43 13.66 3.13
N LEU A 46 16.48 12.59 3.93
CA LEU A 46 15.41 11.59 4.05
C LEU A 46 14.91 11.47 5.49
N PRO A 47 14.06 12.41 5.95
CA PRO A 47 13.40 12.37 7.25
C PRO A 47 12.68 11.04 7.50
N ALA A 48 12.73 10.52 8.73
CA ALA A 48 12.03 9.29 9.09
C ALA A 48 10.53 9.32 8.70
N ARG A 49 9.86 10.46 8.91
CA ARG A 49 8.47 10.68 8.47
C ARG A 49 8.28 10.52 6.96
N LEU A 50 9.19 11.08 6.16
CA LEU A 50 9.16 10.93 4.70
C LEU A 50 9.34 9.46 4.30
N VAL A 51 10.22 8.74 5.00
CA VAL A 51 10.46 7.31 4.74
C VAL A 51 9.22 6.47 5.09
N VAL A 52 8.47 6.79 6.14
CA VAL A 52 7.18 6.12 6.45
C VAL A 52 6.21 6.32 5.29
N TYR A 53 5.97 7.55 4.85
CA TYR A 53 5.08 7.81 3.72
C TYR A 53 5.57 7.19 2.41
N PHE A 54 6.89 7.12 2.21
CA PHE A 54 7.48 6.43 1.08
C PHE A 54 7.18 4.92 1.10
N VAL A 55 7.27 4.26 2.26
CA VAL A 55 6.92 2.83 2.37
C VAL A 55 5.43 2.61 2.13
N LEU A 56 4.57 3.46 2.69
CA LEU A 56 3.12 3.40 2.43
C LEU A 56 2.80 3.61 0.95
N ALA A 57 3.49 4.54 0.28
CA ALA A 57 3.34 4.76 -1.15
C ALA A 57 3.85 3.57 -1.98
N LEU A 58 4.90 2.85 -1.56
CA LEU A 58 5.32 1.62 -2.23
C LEU A 58 4.22 0.54 -2.19
N CYS A 59 3.41 0.48 -1.13
CA CYS A 59 2.25 -0.41 -1.07
C CYS A 59 1.15 0.00 -2.06
N LEU A 60 0.95 1.29 -2.28
CA LEU A 60 -0.02 1.84 -3.24
C LEU A 60 0.48 1.85 -4.68
N PHE A 61 1.79 1.80 -4.91
CA PHE A 61 2.40 1.88 -6.24
C PHE A 61 3.37 0.72 -6.44
N ALA A 62 2.90 -0.51 -6.15
CA ALA A 62 3.73 -1.71 -6.13
C ALA A 62 4.42 -2.05 -7.47
N ARG A 63 3.93 -1.48 -8.58
CA ARG A 63 4.48 -1.67 -9.93
C ARG A 63 5.48 -0.59 -10.35
N GLU A 64 5.63 0.48 -9.56
CA GLU A 64 6.45 1.62 -9.91
C GLU A 64 7.86 1.52 -9.33
N SER A 65 8.80 2.22 -9.96
CA SER A 65 10.18 2.30 -9.45
C SER A 65 10.25 3.14 -8.17
N TYR A 66 11.28 2.93 -7.35
CA TYR A 66 11.45 3.70 -6.11
C TYR A 66 11.60 5.21 -6.37
N GLU A 67 12.26 5.55 -7.47
CA GLU A 67 12.46 6.93 -7.91
C GLU A 67 11.13 7.56 -8.33
N GLU A 68 10.30 6.79 -9.04
CA GLU A 68 8.96 7.23 -9.43
C GLU A 68 8.06 7.45 -8.23
N VAL A 69 8.04 6.50 -7.29
CA VAL A 69 7.25 6.63 -6.06
C VAL A 69 7.70 7.84 -5.26
N LEU A 70 9.01 8.09 -5.14
CA LEU A 70 9.53 9.28 -4.47
C LEU A 70 9.14 10.56 -5.21
N ARG A 71 9.17 10.57 -6.55
CA ARG A 71 8.77 11.69 -7.39
C ARG A 71 7.29 12.03 -7.20
N VAL A 72 6.41 11.03 -7.23
CA VAL A 72 4.97 11.20 -6.99
C VAL A 72 4.74 11.76 -5.59
N LEU A 73 5.38 11.15 -4.58
CA LEU A 73 5.27 11.54 -3.18
C LEU A 73 5.71 13.00 -2.91
N THR A 74 6.76 13.45 -3.60
CA THR A 74 7.37 14.76 -3.36
C THR A 74 6.92 15.81 -4.39
N SER A 75 6.06 15.44 -5.33
CA SER A 75 5.55 16.37 -6.33
C SER A 75 4.77 17.51 -5.65
N GLY A 76 5.19 18.75 -5.93
CA GLY A 76 4.57 19.95 -5.34
C GLY A 76 5.06 20.34 -3.94
N THR A 77 6.08 19.68 -3.37
CA THR A 77 6.69 20.11 -2.10
C THR A 77 8.01 20.89 -2.29
N PRO A 78 8.32 21.86 -1.41
CA PRO A 78 9.63 22.48 -1.35
C PRO A 78 10.71 21.42 -1.09
N GLY A 79 11.81 21.44 -1.85
CA GLY A 79 12.90 20.46 -1.74
C GLY A 79 12.76 19.23 -2.64
N SER A 80 11.69 19.12 -3.43
CA SER A 80 11.48 18.07 -4.45
C SER A 80 12.67 17.89 -5.39
N ARG A 81 13.36 18.97 -5.81
CA ARG A 81 14.57 18.88 -6.65
C ARG A 81 15.74 18.16 -5.96
N ALA A 82 15.91 18.35 -4.65
CA ALA A 82 16.96 17.66 -3.91
C ALA A 82 16.61 16.19 -3.71
N LEU A 83 15.32 15.89 -3.49
CA LEU A 83 14.79 14.54 -3.36
C LEU A 83 14.83 13.76 -4.70
N ALA A 84 14.65 14.44 -5.83
CA ALA A 84 14.77 13.84 -7.16
C ALA A 84 16.18 13.28 -7.47
N ARG A 85 17.21 13.71 -6.71
CA ARG A 85 18.59 13.21 -6.86
C ARG A 85 18.92 12.04 -5.92
N VAL A 86 17.96 11.62 -5.09
CA VAL A 86 18.15 10.50 -4.17
C VAL A 86 18.14 9.19 -4.95
N ASN A 87 19.20 8.41 -4.82
CA ASN A 87 19.30 7.11 -5.47
C ASN A 87 18.60 5.99 -4.67
N ARG A 88 18.30 4.88 -5.37
CA ARG A 88 17.70 3.67 -4.79
C ARG A 88 18.42 3.17 -3.53
N SER A 89 19.76 3.13 -3.53
CA SER A 89 20.52 2.61 -2.39
C SER A 89 20.35 3.47 -1.12
N SER A 90 20.18 4.78 -1.27
CA SER A 90 19.86 5.68 -0.16
C SER A 90 18.46 5.45 0.40
N LEU A 91 17.47 5.17 -0.47
CA LEU A 91 16.12 4.80 -0.04
C LEU A 91 16.09 3.45 0.68
N CYS A 92 16.81 2.44 0.18
CA CYS A 92 16.94 1.15 0.86
C CYS A 92 17.57 1.30 2.25
N ARG A 93 18.66 2.07 2.36
CA ARG A 93 19.30 2.36 3.66
C ARG A 93 18.39 3.15 4.60
N ALA A 94 17.62 4.08 4.07
CA ALA A 94 16.67 4.85 4.88
C ALA A 94 15.55 3.97 5.44
N ARG A 95 15.04 3.01 4.65
CA ARG A 95 14.07 2.00 5.10
C ARG A 95 14.65 1.06 6.16
N ALA A 96 15.86 0.54 5.93
CA ALA A 96 16.54 -0.29 6.93
C ALA A 96 16.75 0.48 8.26
N ARG A 97 17.09 1.77 8.18
CA ARG A 97 17.22 2.65 9.35
C ARG A 97 15.88 2.89 10.05
N LEU A 98 14.77 2.97 9.32
CA LEU A 98 13.44 3.15 9.91
C LEU A 98 13.05 1.93 10.75
N GLY A 99 13.30 0.72 10.25
CA GLY A 99 12.90 -0.52 10.90
C GLY A 99 11.41 -0.83 10.75
N GLU A 100 11.05 -2.10 10.97
CA GLU A 100 9.66 -2.57 10.85
C GLU A 100 8.80 -2.19 12.05
N ASP A 101 9.37 -2.05 13.25
CA ASP A 101 8.65 -1.74 14.49
C ASP A 101 7.80 -0.46 14.39
N VAL A 102 8.32 0.55 13.67
CA VAL A 102 7.61 1.81 13.41
C VAL A 102 6.38 1.56 12.55
N LEU A 103 6.52 0.79 11.47
CA LEU A 103 5.42 0.46 10.56
C LEU A 103 4.39 -0.44 11.24
N GLU A 104 4.82 -1.40 12.06
CA GLU A 104 3.91 -2.19 12.87
C GLU A 104 3.11 -1.29 13.82
N THR A 105 3.76 -0.35 14.50
CA THR A 105 3.06 0.55 15.42
C THR A 105 2.04 1.43 14.71
N VAL A 106 2.42 2.01 13.57
CA VAL A 106 1.49 2.77 12.72
C VAL A 106 0.31 1.89 12.30
N PHE A 107 0.59 0.66 11.86
CA PHE A 107 -0.44 -0.29 11.47
C PHE A 107 -1.37 -0.61 12.64
N ARG A 108 -0.86 -0.98 13.81
CA ARG A 108 -1.68 -1.32 14.98
C ARG A 108 -2.56 -0.17 15.47
N GLN A 109 -2.12 1.08 15.28
CA GLN A 109 -2.90 2.26 15.64
C GLN A 109 -4.05 2.56 14.67
N VAL A 110 -3.86 2.25 13.40
CA VAL A 110 -4.84 2.54 12.33
C VAL A 110 -5.72 1.33 12.01
N ALA A 111 -5.19 0.13 12.16
CA ALA A 111 -5.87 -1.12 11.88
C ALA A 111 -6.98 -1.34 12.91
N GLY A 112 -8.21 -1.14 12.45
CA GLY A 112 -9.39 -1.37 13.24
C GLY A 112 -10.63 -1.39 12.34
N PRO A 113 -11.79 -1.78 12.89
CA PRO A 113 -13.04 -1.69 12.17
C PRO A 113 -13.31 -0.24 11.77
N LEU A 114 -13.44 0.02 10.47
CA LEU A 114 -13.88 1.33 9.97
C LEU A 114 -15.36 1.59 10.31
N ALA A 115 -16.14 0.51 10.42
CA ALA A 115 -17.53 0.52 10.83
C ALA A 115 -17.67 0.47 12.36
N THR A 116 -18.31 1.48 12.94
CA THR A 116 -18.75 1.47 14.34
C THR A 116 -20.16 0.85 14.45
N ARG A 117 -20.69 0.71 15.67
CA ARG A 117 -22.08 0.25 15.86
C ARG A 117 -23.09 1.23 15.30
N ASP A 118 -22.74 2.50 15.24
CA ASP A 118 -23.61 3.58 14.79
C ASP A 118 -23.50 3.82 13.29
N THR A 119 -22.64 3.09 12.57
CA THR A 119 -22.49 3.25 11.12
C THR A 119 -23.72 2.66 10.40
N PRO A 120 -24.55 3.48 9.73
CA PRO A 120 -25.78 2.99 9.11
C PRO A 120 -25.48 2.00 7.98
N GLY A 121 -26.10 0.82 8.05
CA GLY A 121 -25.99 -0.21 7.01
C GLY A 121 -24.85 -1.21 7.16
N ASP A 122 -23.97 -1.07 8.16
CA ASP A 122 -22.80 -1.95 8.34
C ASP A 122 -23.08 -3.18 9.24
N TRP A 123 -24.35 -3.41 9.60
CA TRP A 123 -24.80 -4.54 10.40
C TRP A 123 -26.01 -5.23 9.80
N TRP A 124 -26.00 -6.56 9.77
CA TRP A 124 -27.13 -7.39 9.38
C TRP A 124 -27.42 -8.44 10.46
N ARG A 125 -28.64 -8.43 11.01
CA ARG A 125 -29.08 -9.37 12.07
C ARG A 125 -28.11 -9.45 13.28
N GLY A 126 -27.53 -8.33 13.68
CA GLY A 126 -26.59 -8.27 14.81
C GLY A 126 -25.17 -8.75 14.48
N LEU A 127 -24.87 -9.09 13.22
CA LEU A 127 -23.54 -9.39 12.72
C LEU A 127 -22.98 -8.20 11.94
N ARG A 128 -21.68 -7.92 12.10
CA ARG A 128 -20.99 -6.85 11.36
C ARG A 128 -20.76 -7.31 9.92
N LEU A 129 -21.12 -6.49 8.96
CA LEU A 129 -20.78 -6.71 7.55
C LEU A 129 -19.30 -6.43 7.32
N LEU A 130 -18.61 -7.39 6.72
CA LEU A 130 -17.21 -7.30 6.35
C LEU A 130 -17.07 -7.68 4.89
N ALA A 131 -16.49 -6.79 4.08
CA ALA A 131 -16.02 -7.13 2.76
C ALA A 131 -14.57 -7.66 2.88
N LEU A 132 -14.36 -8.91 2.52
CA LEU A 132 -13.04 -9.49 2.32
C LEU A 132 -12.75 -9.42 0.82
N ASP A 133 -11.92 -8.47 0.40
CA ASP A 133 -11.47 -8.35 -0.99
C ASP A 133 -10.03 -8.85 -1.11
N GLY A 134 -9.72 -9.53 -2.21
CA GLY A 134 -8.35 -9.91 -2.57
C GLY A 134 -7.82 -11.25 -2.03
N THR A 135 -8.63 -12.30 -1.95
CA THR A 135 -8.08 -13.68 -1.81
C THR A 135 -7.92 -14.31 -3.18
N GLN A 136 -6.67 -14.57 -3.56
CA GLN A 136 -6.32 -15.46 -4.65
C GLN A 136 -5.87 -16.80 -4.06
N PHE A 137 -6.38 -17.90 -4.60
CA PHE A 137 -5.95 -19.27 -4.26
C PHE A 137 -5.32 -19.91 -5.49
N ASP A 138 -4.24 -20.65 -5.30
CA ASP A 138 -3.69 -21.50 -6.36
C ASP A 138 -4.64 -22.67 -6.59
N LEU A 139 -5.19 -22.78 -7.80
CA LEU A 139 -6.03 -23.91 -8.19
C LEU A 139 -5.17 -25.06 -8.71
N PRO A 140 -5.56 -26.33 -8.48
CA PRO A 140 -4.86 -27.46 -9.08
C PRO A 140 -4.79 -27.35 -10.60
N ASP A 141 -3.64 -27.71 -11.18
CA ASP A 141 -3.43 -27.70 -12.63
C ASP A 141 -4.31 -28.78 -13.27
N SER A 142 -5.27 -28.34 -14.08
CA SER A 142 -6.17 -29.19 -14.86
C SER A 142 -6.64 -28.43 -16.08
N THR A 143 -6.95 -29.15 -17.16
CA THR A 143 -7.49 -28.54 -18.40
C THR A 143 -8.72 -27.67 -18.12
N SER A 144 -9.67 -28.16 -17.32
CA SER A 144 -10.86 -27.40 -16.94
C SER A 144 -10.54 -26.08 -16.21
N ASN A 145 -9.53 -26.07 -15.34
CA ASN A 145 -9.13 -24.85 -14.63
C ASN A 145 -8.35 -23.90 -15.55
N GLY A 146 -7.49 -24.42 -16.42
CA GLY A 146 -6.73 -23.63 -17.40
C GLY A 146 -7.62 -22.96 -18.45
N ASP A 147 -8.73 -23.59 -18.83
CA ASP A 147 -9.70 -23.02 -19.78
C ASP A 147 -10.59 -21.92 -19.14
N THR A 148 -10.70 -21.91 -17.80
CA THR A 148 -11.61 -21.02 -17.06
C THR A 148 -10.88 -19.85 -16.37
N PHE A 149 -9.63 -20.07 -15.94
CA PHE A 149 -8.87 -19.13 -15.12
C PHE A 149 -7.52 -18.80 -15.78
N ASP A 150 -7.29 -17.52 -16.05
CA ASP A 150 -6.03 -17.03 -16.63
C ASP A 150 -4.86 -17.29 -15.67
N GLY A 151 -3.93 -18.15 -16.07
CA GLY A 151 -2.71 -18.48 -15.33
C GLY A 151 -1.49 -17.63 -15.72
N PRO A 152 -0.39 -17.72 -14.95
CA PRO A 152 0.88 -17.12 -15.35
C PRO A 152 1.35 -17.71 -16.69
N SER A 153 1.79 -16.85 -17.62
CA SER A 153 2.34 -17.28 -18.89
C SER A 153 3.71 -16.66 -19.14
N THR A 154 4.60 -17.40 -19.78
CA THR A 154 5.87 -16.87 -20.27
C THR A 154 5.62 -15.82 -21.37
N THR A 155 6.61 -14.99 -21.69
CA THR A 155 6.57 -13.99 -22.79
C THR A 155 6.21 -14.55 -24.18
N GLY A 156 6.07 -15.87 -24.34
CA GLY A 156 5.56 -16.56 -25.54
C GLY A 156 4.18 -17.22 -25.37
N GLY A 157 3.42 -16.91 -24.32
CA GLY A 157 2.09 -17.48 -24.08
C GLY A 157 2.09 -18.90 -23.53
N VAL A 158 3.25 -19.47 -23.22
CA VAL A 158 3.36 -20.80 -22.60
C VAL A 158 2.92 -20.72 -21.14
N PRO A 159 1.83 -21.41 -20.73
CA PRO A 159 1.37 -21.41 -19.34
C PRO A 159 2.43 -22.04 -18.42
N PHE A 160 2.60 -21.50 -17.22
CA PHE A 160 3.41 -22.13 -16.17
C PHE A 160 2.79 -21.86 -14.79
N GLY A 161 2.98 -22.80 -13.87
CA GLY A 161 2.44 -22.69 -12.51
C GLY A 161 0.92 -22.91 -12.47
N PHE A 162 0.35 -22.72 -11.29
CA PHE A 162 -1.07 -22.94 -11.03
C PHE A 162 -1.91 -21.72 -11.43
N PRO A 163 -3.11 -21.91 -12.00
CA PRO A 163 -4.01 -20.80 -12.29
C PRO A 163 -4.57 -20.20 -10.99
N PRO A 164 -4.60 -18.86 -10.85
CA PRO A 164 -5.18 -18.20 -9.67
C PRO A 164 -6.71 -18.16 -9.74
N GLY A 165 -7.38 -18.67 -8.70
CA GLY A 165 -8.81 -18.51 -8.47
C GLY A 165 -9.10 -17.34 -7.52
N GLN A 166 -10.21 -16.61 -7.71
CA GLN A 166 -10.70 -15.60 -6.76
C GLN A 166 -11.87 -16.15 -5.95
N GLY A 167 -11.99 -15.75 -4.68
CA GLY A 167 -13.04 -16.20 -3.73
C GLY A 167 -14.49 -15.84 -4.08
N GLY A 168 -14.79 -15.47 -5.32
CA GLY A 168 -16.10 -15.07 -5.81
C GLY A 168 -16.38 -15.57 -7.22
N GLY A 169 -16.32 -16.89 -7.44
CA GLY A 169 -16.70 -17.53 -8.71
C GLY A 169 -15.84 -17.13 -9.93
N PRO A 170 -16.01 -17.82 -11.07
CA PRO A 170 -15.37 -17.43 -12.32
C PRO A 170 -15.87 -16.04 -12.78
N ARG A 171 -15.00 -15.32 -13.51
CA ARG A 171 -15.31 -14.01 -14.11
C ARG A 171 -16.19 -14.14 -15.34
#